data_AF-A0A117SE18-F1
#
_entry.id   AF-A0A117SE18-F1
#
_cell.length_a   1.000
_cell.length_b   1.000
_cell.length_c   1.000
_cell.angle_alpha   90.00
_cell.angle_beta   90.00
_cell.angle_gamma   90.00
#
_symmetry.space_group_name_H-M   'P 1'
#
loop_
_entity.id
_entity.type
_entity.pdbx_description
1 polymer ?
#
loop_
_entity_poly.entity_id
_entity_poly.type
_entity_poly.pdbx_seq_one_letter_code
_entity_poly.pdbx_strand_id
1 'polypeptide(L)'
;MATDTKHSNPESIRANANNKHQYRERIIVSIVITIIALSISSAFYSYCNNKKAIKIVQNSTLYTSQETTDETLKRWILKDEGIVRIYGWSALRVDPQFYFVSFAFDSDYNYCNGWDLYSFEVDIKNNVVRKISEDKTLKEKYQRLRFID
;
A
#
# COMPACT_ATOMS: atom_id res chain seq x y z
N MET A 1 3.49 20.16 -73.12
CA MET A 1 3.19 19.80 -71.72
C MET A 1 4.35 20.31 -70.86
N ALA A 2 4.19 21.47 -70.23
CA ALA A 2 5.19 22.00 -69.31
C ALA A 2 4.81 21.59 -67.89
N THR A 3 5.68 20.83 -67.21
CA THR A 3 5.53 20.45 -65.82
C THR A 3 5.95 21.62 -64.93
N ASP A 4 4.98 22.19 -64.23
CA ASP A 4 5.17 23.30 -63.30
C ASP A 4 5.78 22.78 -61.99
N THR A 5 7.11 22.87 -61.87
CA THR A 5 7.84 22.55 -60.64
C THR A 5 7.64 23.66 -59.62
N LYS A 6 6.72 23.46 -58.66
CA LYS A 6 6.58 24.28 -57.45
C LYS A 6 7.92 24.37 -56.71
N HIS A 7 8.60 25.51 -56.81
CA HIS A 7 9.71 25.86 -55.94
C HIS A 7 9.17 26.18 -54.54
N SER A 8 9.23 25.20 -53.63
CA SER A 8 8.95 25.41 -52.22
C SER A 8 10.06 26.25 -51.58
N ASN A 9 9.70 27.39 -50.99
CA ASN A 9 10.60 28.28 -50.27
C ASN A 9 11.30 27.53 -49.11
N PRO A 10 12.64 27.47 -49.03
CA PRO A 10 13.37 26.79 -47.96
C PRO A 10 13.03 27.28 -46.54
N GLU A 11 12.56 28.52 -46.37
CA GLU A 11 12.11 29.03 -45.07
C GLU A 11 10.81 28.36 -44.59
N SER A 12 9.89 28.03 -45.49
CA SER A 12 8.63 27.35 -45.12
C SER A 12 8.86 25.89 -44.71
N ILE A 13 9.86 25.25 -45.31
CA ILE A 13 10.30 23.89 -44.94
C ILE A 13 10.93 23.89 -43.53
N ARG A 14 11.78 24.87 -43.23
CA ARG A 14 12.40 25.02 -41.90
C ARG A 14 11.38 25.32 -40.80
N ALA A 15 10.42 26.21 -41.04
CA ALA A 15 9.36 26.53 -40.08
C ALA A 15 8.46 25.31 -39.77
N ASN A 16 8.12 24.51 -40.78
CA ASN A 16 7.32 23.29 -40.61
C ASN A 16 8.07 22.20 -39.81
N ALA A 17 9.37 22.03 -40.07
CA ALA A 17 10.21 21.10 -39.30
C ALA A 17 10.32 21.49 -37.81
N ASN A 18 10.48 22.77 -37.52
CA ASN A 18 10.54 23.28 -36.15
C ASN A 18 9.20 23.11 -35.40
N ASN A 19 8.07 23.38 -36.05
CA ASN A 19 6.74 23.16 -35.45
C ASN A 19 6.48 21.67 -35.17
N LYS A 20 6.89 20.78 -36.08
CA LYS A 20 6.78 19.33 -35.88
C LYS A 20 7.67 18.84 -34.73
N HIS A 21 8.88 19.39 -34.59
CA HIS A 21 9.77 19.09 -33.47
C HIS A 21 9.17 19.54 -32.13
N GLN A 22 8.74 20.80 -32.04
CA GLN A 22 8.11 21.36 -30.84
C GLN A 22 6.83 20.62 -30.43
N TYR A 23 6.02 20.18 -31.40
CA TYR A 23 4.81 19.39 -31.12
C TYR A 23 5.15 18.01 -30.51
N ARG A 24 6.19 17.33 -31.01
CA ARG A 24 6.65 16.05 -30.46
C ARG A 24 7.20 16.20 -29.04
N GLU A 25 7.96 17.25 -28.77
CA GLU A 25 8.45 17.54 -27.41
C GLU A 25 7.32 17.78 -26.42
N ARG A 26 6.29 18.55 -26.81
CA ARG A 26 5.10 18.76 -25.97
C ARG A 26 4.35 17.46 -25.68
N ILE A 27 4.21 16.58 -26.67
CA ILE A 27 3.59 15.26 -26.47
C ILE A 27 4.41 14.43 -25.47
N ILE A 28 5.73 14.37 -25.62
CA ILE A 28 6.60 13.60 -24.73
C ILE A 28 6.50 14.12 -23.29
N VAL A 29 6.58 15.44 -23.10
CA VAL A 29 6.43 16.06 -21.79
C VAL A 29 5.05 15.74 -21.18
N SER A 30 3.97 15.83 -21.97
CA SER A 30 2.63 15.49 -21.50
C SER A 30 2.54 14.03 -21.07
N ILE A 31 3.09 13.09 -21.84
CA ILE A 31 3.08 11.66 -21.50
C ILE A 31 3.82 11.41 -20.19
N VAL A 32 5.01 12.02 -20.03
CA VAL A 32 5.81 11.88 -18.80
C VAL A 32 5.04 12.40 -17.58
N ILE A 33 4.41 13.57 -17.69
CA ILE A 33 3.59 14.13 -16.61
C ILE A 33 2.44 13.19 -16.26
N THR A 34 1.75 12.61 -17.25
CA THR A 34 0.66 11.66 -17.00
C THR A 34 1.15 10.40 -16.27
N ILE A 35 2.29 9.83 -16.66
CA ILE A 35 2.87 8.65 -16.01
C ILE A 35 3.22 8.95 -14.55
N ILE A 36 3.81 10.13 -14.29
CA ILE A 36 4.15 10.57 -12.92
C ILE A 36 2.87 10.73 -12.09
N ALA A 37 1.85 11.41 -12.63
CA ALA A 37 0.59 11.62 -11.93
C ALA A 37 -0.09 10.29 -11.56
N LEU A 38 -0.15 9.34 -12.51
CA LEU A 38 -0.71 8.00 -12.27
C LEU A 38 0.06 7.23 -11.17
N SER A 39 1.39 7.33 -11.18
CA SER A 39 2.24 6.68 -10.19
C SER A 39 1.99 7.24 -8.78
N ILE A 40 1.90 8.57 -8.66
CA ILE A 40 1.60 9.25 -7.39
C ILE A 40 0.20 8.88 -6.90
N SER A 41 -0.82 8.91 -7.77
CA SER A 41 -2.18 8.53 -7.40
C SER A 41 -2.27 7.08 -6.92
N SER A 42 -1.56 6.16 -7.58
CA SER A 42 -1.51 4.74 -7.19
C SER A 42 -0.83 4.55 -5.82
N ALA A 43 0.29 5.22 -5.58
CA ALA A 43 0.98 5.18 -4.29
C ALA A 43 0.10 5.77 -3.17
N PHE A 44 -0.56 6.89 -3.43
CA PHE A 44 -1.47 7.52 -2.47
C PHE A 44 -2.68 6.64 -2.16
N TYR A 45 -3.28 6.02 -3.18
CA TYR A 45 -4.40 5.08 -3.01
C TYR A 45 -3.99 3.88 -2.14
N SER A 46 -2.80 3.33 -2.38
CA SER A 46 -2.26 2.22 -1.58
C SER A 46 -2.01 2.63 -0.13
N TYR A 47 -1.45 3.82 0.11
CA TYR A 47 -1.25 4.36 1.45
C TYR A 47 -2.56 4.54 2.22
N CYS A 48 -3.58 5.12 1.58
CA CYS A 48 -4.90 5.30 2.19
C CYS A 48 -5.56 3.97 2.57
N ASN A 49 -5.47 2.96 1.70
CA ASN A 49 -6.02 1.64 1.98
C ASN A 49 -5.25 0.90 3.08
N ASN A 50 -3.91 1.01 3.12
CA ASN A 50 -3.11 0.45 4.20
C ASN A 50 -3.53 1.04 5.56
N LYS A 51 -3.70 2.36 5.64
CA LYS A 51 -4.21 3.03 6.85
C LYS A 51 -5.63 2.58 7.20
N LYS A 52 -6.50 2.43 6.20
CA LYS A 52 -7.87 1.93 6.41
C LYS A 52 -7.85 0.51 6.97
N ALA A 53 -7.04 -0.38 6.42
CA ALA A 53 -6.91 -1.76 6.90
C ALA A 53 -6.42 -1.82 8.35
N ILE A 54 -5.40 -1.03 8.70
CA ILE A 54 -4.93 -0.90 10.09
C ILE A 54 -6.06 -0.44 11.01
N LYS A 55 -6.80 0.60 10.60
CA LYS A 55 -7.90 1.16 11.39
C LYS A 55 -9.05 0.15 11.60
N ILE A 56 -9.31 -0.71 10.62
CA ILE A 56 -10.29 -1.80 10.75
C ILE A 56 -9.84 -2.78 11.86
N VAL A 57 -8.57 -3.16 11.92
CA VAL A 57 -8.05 -4.03 13.00
C VAL A 57 -8.07 -3.33 14.35
N GLN A 58 -7.63 -2.07 14.41
CA GLN A 58 -7.62 -1.29 15.65
C GLN A 58 -9.01 -1.19 16.28
N ASN A 59 -10.05 -1.09 15.45
CA ASN A 59 -11.45 -0.97 15.89
C ASN A 59 -12.19 -2.30 16.06
N SER A 60 -11.58 -3.45 15.75
CA SER A 60 -12.24 -4.75 15.92
C SER A 60 -12.16 -5.25 17.36
N THR A 61 -13.02 -6.18 17.76
CA THR A 61 -13.04 -6.79 19.10
C THR A 61 -12.32 -8.16 19.06
N LEU A 62 -11.01 -8.17 19.28
CA LEU A 62 -10.20 -9.38 19.08
C LEU A 62 -10.17 -10.32 20.29
N TYR A 63 -10.16 -9.80 21.52
CA TYR A 63 -9.90 -10.61 22.73
C TYR A 63 -11.10 -10.65 23.67
N THR A 64 -11.80 -9.53 23.79
CA THR A 64 -13.04 -9.42 24.56
C THR A 64 -14.08 -8.72 23.69
N SER A 65 -15.36 -9.01 23.91
CA SER A 65 -16.45 -8.37 23.18
C SER A 65 -16.70 -6.92 23.62
N GLN A 66 -15.99 -6.44 24.65
CA GLN A 66 -16.24 -5.17 25.31
C GLN A 66 -15.26 -4.07 24.88
N GLU A 67 -14.05 -4.44 24.46
CA GLU A 67 -13.00 -3.49 24.10
C GLU A 67 -12.50 -3.74 22.68
N THR A 68 -12.15 -2.66 22.01
CA THR A 68 -11.45 -2.73 20.72
C THR A 68 -10.04 -3.27 20.92
N THR A 69 -9.42 -3.72 19.83
CA THR A 69 -8.02 -4.13 19.78
C THR A 69 -7.10 -3.05 20.31
N ASP A 70 -7.30 -1.80 19.87
CA ASP A 70 -6.45 -0.68 20.27
C ASP A 70 -6.58 -0.37 21.77
N GLU A 71 -7.81 -0.44 22.31
CA GLU A 71 -8.05 -0.30 23.75
C GLU A 71 -7.42 -1.43 24.56
N THR A 72 -7.56 -2.67 24.10
CA THR A 72 -6.96 -3.86 24.73
C THR A 72 -5.44 -3.72 24.78
N LEU A 73 -4.83 -3.34 23.67
CA LEU A 73 -3.38 -3.18 23.56
C LEU A 73 -2.84 -2.04 24.43
N LYS A 74 -3.53 -0.90 24.47
CA LYS A 74 -3.19 0.20 25.38
C LYS A 74 -3.27 -0.24 26.84
N ARG A 75 -4.30 -1.00 27.20
CA ARG A 75 -4.46 -1.55 28.54
C ARG A 75 -3.32 -2.51 28.91
N TRP A 76 -2.92 -3.39 28.00
CA TRP A 76 -1.81 -4.32 28.25
C TRP A 76 -0.50 -3.59 28.51
N ILE A 77 -0.20 -2.55 27.72
CA ILE A 77 0.99 -1.70 27.94
C ILE A 77 0.92 -0.99 29.30
N LEU A 78 -0.25 -0.45 29.67
CA LEU A 78 -0.40 0.28 30.93
C LEU A 78 -0.35 -0.61 32.17
N LYS A 79 -0.73 -1.89 32.03
CA LYS A 79 -0.81 -2.84 33.15
C LYS A 79 0.34 -3.85 33.19
N ASP A 80 1.29 -3.74 32.26
CA ASP A 80 2.40 -4.68 32.11
C ASP A 80 1.94 -6.15 31.92
N GLU A 81 0.82 -6.32 31.22
CA GLU A 81 0.20 -7.64 30.97
C GLU A 81 0.85 -8.32 29.74
N GLY A 82 2.17 -8.53 29.79
CA GLY A 82 2.91 -9.32 28.80
C GLY A 82 3.23 -8.63 27.47
N ILE A 83 2.72 -7.42 27.20
CA ILE A 83 3.21 -6.54 26.13
C ILE A 83 3.78 -5.27 26.76
N VAL A 84 5.08 -5.06 26.60
CA VAL A 84 5.79 -3.88 27.14
C VAL A 84 5.66 -2.70 26.19
N ARG A 85 5.75 -2.96 24.88
CA ARG A 85 5.78 -1.90 23.87
C ARG A 85 5.25 -2.38 22.53
N ILE A 86 4.55 -1.50 21.81
CA ILE A 86 4.25 -1.67 20.39
C ILE A 86 5.21 -0.82 19.57
N TYR A 87 5.92 -1.43 18.62
CA TYR A 87 6.86 -0.74 17.74
C TYR A 87 6.16 -0.07 16.56
N GLY A 88 5.06 -0.65 16.08
CA GLY A 88 4.26 -0.05 15.01
C GLY A 88 3.33 -1.04 14.34
N TRP A 89 2.44 -0.47 13.53
CA TRP A 89 1.52 -1.20 12.66
C TRP A 89 2.02 -1.21 11.23
N SER A 90 1.84 -2.34 10.55
CA SER A 90 2.12 -2.50 9.13
C SER A 90 0.89 -3.08 8.43
N ALA A 91 0.66 -2.63 7.20
CA ALA A 91 -0.35 -3.22 6.32
C ALA A 91 0.21 -3.37 4.91
N LEU A 92 -0.02 -4.54 4.33
CA LEU A 92 0.44 -4.90 3.01
C LEU A 92 -0.73 -5.52 2.25
N ARG A 93 -0.94 -5.04 1.03
CA ARG A 93 -1.98 -5.55 0.15
C ARG A 93 -1.59 -6.95 -0.34
N VAL A 94 -2.49 -7.91 -0.16
CA VAL A 94 -2.31 -9.30 -0.64
C VAL A 94 -3.00 -9.47 -1.98
N ASP A 95 -4.21 -8.93 -2.10
CA ASP A 95 -4.98 -8.87 -3.34
C ASP A 95 -5.91 -7.63 -3.31
N PRO A 96 -6.81 -7.39 -4.30
CA PRO A 96 -7.68 -6.20 -4.29
C PRO A 96 -8.58 -6.01 -3.08
N GLN A 97 -8.95 -7.09 -2.39
CA GLN A 97 -9.89 -7.04 -1.27
C GLN A 97 -9.20 -7.32 0.07
N PHE A 98 -8.14 -8.13 0.07
CA PHE A 98 -7.50 -8.60 1.29
C PHE A 98 -6.16 -7.93 1.56
N TYR A 99 -5.97 -7.54 2.83
CA TYR A 99 -4.74 -6.95 3.34
C TYR A 99 -4.21 -7.83 4.48
N PHE A 100 -2.91 -8.04 4.48
CA PHE A 100 -2.16 -8.52 5.64
C PHE A 100 -1.90 -7.33 6.54
N VAL A 101 -2.33 -7.38 7.79
CA VAL A 101 -2.08 -6.35 8.80
C VAL A 101 -1.35 -6.98 9.96
N SER A 102 -0.32 -6.34 10.46
CA SER A 102 0.40 -6.80 11.66
C SER A 102 0.79 -5.64 12.55
N PHE A 103 1.04 -5.93 13.82
CA PHE A 103 1.79 -5.05 14.69
C PHE A 103 2.93 -5.81 15.35
N ALA A 104 4.08 -5.15 15.45
CA ALA A 104 5.25 -5.66 16.13
C ALA A 104 5.24 -5.17 17.58
N PHE A 105 5.53 -6.06 18.52
CA PHE A 105 5.53 -5.75 19.94
C PHE A 105 6.67 -6.44 20.69
N ASP A 106 7.00 -5.86 21.83
CA ASP A 106 7.95 -6.39 22.80
C ASP A 106 7.18 -7.08 23.93
N SER A 107 7.64 -8.25 24.38
CA SER A 107 7.01 -9.03 25.44
C SER A 107 7.98 -9.31 26.57
N ASP A 108 7.54 -9.06 27.82
CA ASP A 108 8.40 -9.16 29.00
C ASP A 108 8.72 -10.62 29.39
N TYR A 109 8.06 -11.57 28.74
CA TYR A 109 8.18 -13.01 29.03
C TYR A 109 9.49 -13.62 28.51
N ASN A 110 10.16 -12.97 27.57
CA ASN A 110 11.40 -13.45 26.99
C ASN A 110 12.53 -12.52 27.40
N TYR A 111 13.37 -12.92 28.36
CA TYR A 111 14.66 -12.30 28.72
C TYR A 111 15.68 -12.19 27.54
N CYS A 112 15.21 -12.34 26.30
CA CYS A 112 15.94 -12.26 25.05
C CYS A 112 15.38 -11.06 24.27
N ASN A 113 16.24 -10.13 23.83
CA ASN A 113 15.92 -8.95 23.02
C ASN A 113 15.23 -9.29 21.67
N GLY A 114 13.97 -9.69 21.70
CA GLY A 114 13.17 -10.08 20.55
C GLY A 114 11.94 -9.19 20.40
N TRP A 115 11.33 -9.25 19.22
CA TRP A 115 10.03 -8.65 18.95
C TRP A 115 9.13 -9.74 18.36
N ASP A 116 7.88 -9.76 18.80
CA ASP A 116 6.85 -10.67 18.32
C ASP A 116 5.92 -9.94 17.34
N LEU A 117 5.21 -10.71 16.52
CA LEU A 117 4.24 -10.21 15.55
C LEU A 117 2.86 -10.80 15.80
N TYR A 118 1.88 -9.92 15.95
CA TYR A 118 0.48 -10.30 15.80
C TYR A 118 0.00 -9.95 14.41
N SER A 119 -0.59 -10.94 13.71
CA SER A 119 -0.93 -10.83 12.30
C SER A 119 -2.39 -11.16 12.01
N PHE A 120 -2.97 -10.42 11.07
CA PHE A 120 -4.37 -10.42 10.69
C PHE A 120 -4.52 -10.41 9.17
N GLU A 121 -5.60 -11.01 8.70
CA GLU A 121 -6.14 -10.70 7.39
C GLU A 121 -7.34 -9.77 7.54
N VAL A 122 -7.39 -8.75 6.70
CA VAL A 122 -8.48 -7.78 6.64
C VAL A 122 -9.13 -7.84 5.28
N ASP A 123 -10.43 -8.14 5.28
CA ASP A 123 -11.31 -7.86 4.15
C ASP A 123 -11.70 -6.38 4.18
N ILE A 124 -11.04 -5.57 3.35
CA ILE A 124 -11.21 -4.11 3.36
C ILE A 124 -12.59 -3.65 2.86
N LYS A 125 -13.29 -4.52 2.13
CA LYS A 125 -14.60 -4.24 1.54
C LYS A 125 -15.70 -4.52 2.57
N ASN A 126 -15.61 -5.66 3.25
CA ASN A 126 -16.61 -6.11 4.21
C ASN A 126 -16.30 -5.70 5.66
N ASN A 127 -15.16 -5.05 5.91
CA ASN A 127 -14.65 -4.69 7.25
C ASN A 127 -14.54 -5.89 8.18
N VAL A 128 -14.13 -7.05 7.64
CA VAL A 128 -13.96 -8.29 8.42
C VAL A 128 -12.49 -8.46 8.76
N VAL A 129 -12.22 -8.84 10.01
CA VAL A 129 -10.88 -9.13 10.52
C VAL A 129 -10.80 -10.60 10.89
N ARG A 130 -9.76 -11.29 10.42
CA ARG A 130 -9.45 -12.67 10.79
C ARG A 130 -8.06 -12.76 11.39
N LYS A 131 -7.93 -13.41 12.55
CA LYS A 131 -6.64 -13.70 13.16
C LYS A 131 -5.97 -14.83 12.39
N ILE A 132 -4.74 -14.60 11.95
CA ILE A 132 -4.00 -15.62 11.19
C ILE A 132 -3.60 -16.80 12.08
N SER A 133 -3.34 -16.56 13.36
CA SER A 133 -2.96 -17.62 14.31
C SER A 133 -4.10 -18.59 14.66
N GLU A 134 -5.37 -18.18 14.52
CA GLU A 134 -6.53 -18.99 14.91
C GLU A 134 -7.12 -19.82 13.76
N ASP A 135 -6.76 -19.51 12.51
CA ASP A 135 -7.23 -20.23 11.32
C ASP A 135 -6.04 -20.92 10.62
N LYS A 136 -6.03 -22.26 10.69
CA LYS A 136 -4.96 -23.07 10.08
C LYS A 136 -4.80 -22.82 8.58
N THR A 137 -5.91 -22.68 7.85
CA THR A 137 -5.87 -22.45 6.39
C THR A 137 -5.29 -21.08 6.09
N LEU A 138 -5.64 -20.08 6.91
CA LEU A 138 -5.11 -18.73 6.81
C LEU A 138 -3.61 -18.70 7.13
N LYS A 139 -3.18 -19.40 8.19
CA LYS A 139 -1.77 -19.55 8.53
C LYS A 139 -0.96 -20.15 7.37
N GLU A 140 -1.42 -21.27 6.81
CA GLU A 140 -0.77 -21.93 5.67
C GLU A 140 -0.73 -21.04 4.41
N LYS A 141 -1.77 -20.21 4.17
CA LYS A 141 -1.76 -19.20 3.09
C LYS A 141 -0.61 -18.21 3.31
N TYR A 142 -0.51 -17.61 4.48
CA TYR A 142 0.47 -16.56 4.75
C TYR A 142 1.91 -17.06 4.91
N GLN A 143 2.10 -18.30 5.35
CA GLN A 143 3.40 -18.97 5.32
C GLN A 143 3.89 -19.20 3.89
N ARG A 144 3.01 -19.72 3.00
CA ARG A 144 3.36 -19.90 1.58
C ARG A 144 3.70 -18.59 0.88
N LEU A 145 3.00 -17.51 1.24
CA LEU A 145 3.26 -16.16 0.72
C LEU A 145 4.49 -15.48 1.37
N ARG A 146 5.17 -16.14 2.34
CA ARG A 146 6.35 -15.62 3.04
C ARG A 146 6.11 -14.34 3.84
N PHE A 147 4.88 -14.14 4.35
CA PHE A 147 4.58 -13.04 5.28
C PHE A 147 4.88 -13.40 6.73
N ILE A 148 4.82 -14.69 7.06
CA ILE A 148 5.09 -15.27 8.38
C ILE A 148 5.84 -16.58 8.21
N ASP A 149 6.56 -17.00 9.25
CA ASP A 149 7.34 -18.25 9.28
C ASP A 149 6.50 -19.49 9.66
#